data_AF-A0A8T5THC9-F1
#
_entry.id   AF-A0A8T5THC9-F1
#
_cell.length_a   1.000
_cell.length_b   1.000
_cell.length_c   1.000
_cell.angle_alpha   90.00
_cell.angle_beta   90.00
_cell.angle_gamma   90.00
#
_symmetry.space_group_name_H-M   'P 1'
#
loop_
_entity.id
_entity.type
_entity.pdbx_description
1 polymer ?
#
loop_
_entity_poly.entity_id
_entity_poly.type
_entity_poly.pdbx_seq_one_letter_code
_entity_poly.pdbx_strand_id
1 'polypeptide(L)'
;MDFFLKNVRDTLEAINKLIDNNVNMVNTKRIRRYNKIKPSNRSKINFIWRSLAFLEENGVLEMNGSISPRCYKIKHNSKINIEEFIGKIEKERK
;
A
#
# COMPACT_ATOMS: atom_id res chain seq x y z
N MET A 1 -12.81 -9.28 11.02
CA MET A 1 -12.11 -8.32 10.14
C MET A 1 -11.47 -9.12 9.02
N ASP A 2 -11.75 -8.78 7.77
CA ASP A 2 -11.16 -9.49 6.63
C ASP A 2 -9.62 -9.38 6.67
N PHE A 3 -8.95 -10.54 6.60
CA PHE A 3 -7.49 -10.62 6.62
C PHE A 3 -6.87 -9.77 5.52
N PHE A 4 -7.52 -9.64 4.36
CA PHE A 4 -7.06 -8.78 3.28
C PHE A 4 -7.08 -7.30 3.69
N LEU A 5 -8.20 -6.82 4.25
CA LEU A 5 -8.35 -5.41 4.67
C LEU A 5 -7.34 -5.02 5.74
N LYS A 6 -7.00 -5.93 6.65
CA LYS A 6 -5.93 -5.70 7.62
C LYS A 6 -4.58 -5.44 6.94
N ASN A 7 -4.23 -6.20 5.91
CA ASN A 7 -2.98 -5.99 5.17
C ASN A 7 -3.01 -4.70 4.33
N VAL A 8 -4.17 -4.34 3.77
CA VAL A 8 -4.36 -3.06 3.05
C VAL A 8 -4.18 -1.90 4.02
N ARG A 9 -4.77 -1.97 5.21
CA ARG A 9 -4.61 -0.99 6.28
C ARG A 9 -3.15 -0.83 6.69
N ASP A 10 -2.45 -1.92 6.99
CA ASP A 10 -1.02 -1.90 7.33
C ASP A 10 -0.16 -1.29 6.20
N THR A 11 -0.56 -1.49 4.94
CA THR A 11 0.12 -0.92 3.77
C THR A 11 -0.14 0.58 3.64
N LEU A 12 -1.38 1.02 3.84
CA LEU A 12 -1.76 2.44 3.84
C LEU A 12 -1.10 3.22 4.97
N GLU A 13 -0.99 2.64 6.17
CA GLU A 13 -0.27 3.25 7.28
C GLU A 13 1.21 3.47 6.94
N ALA A 14 1.85 2.48 6.30
CA ALA A 14 3.21 2.61 5.82
C ALA A 14 3.34 3.69 4.74
N ILE A 15 2.36 3.82 3.83
CA ILE A 15 2.32 4.87 2.81
C ILE A 15 2.17 6.24 3.45
N ASN A 16 1.24 6.44 4.39
CA ASN A 16 1.06 7.71 5.10
C ASN A 16 2.34 8.15 5.82
N LYS A 17 3.03 7.20 6.43
CA LYS A 17 4.33 7.45 7.03
C LYS A 17 5.43 7.77 6.02
N LEU A 18 5.38 7.23 4.81
CA LEU A 18 6.29 7.63 3.73
C LEU A 18 5.99 9.05 3.27
N ILE A 19 4.71 9.43 3.16
CA ILE A 19 4.27 10.81 2.86
C ILE A 19 4.81 11.78 3.93
N ASP A 20 4.70 11.43 5.21
CA ASP A 20 5.27 12.23 6.32
C ASP A 20 6.79 12.45 6.21
N ASN A 21 7.49 11.57 5.50
CA ASN A 21 8.93 11.68 5.23
C ASN A 21 9.23 12.30 3.85
N ASN A 22 8.27 12.98 3.22
CA ASN A 22 8.38 13.55 1.87
C ASN A 22 8.75 12.53 0.78
N VAL A 23 8.38 11.26 0.97
CA VAL A 23 8.56 10.22 -0.03
C VAL A 23 7.30 10.09 -0.86
N ASN A 24 7.41 10.37 -2.15
CA ASN A 24 6.35 10.23 -3.15
C ASN A 24 6.40 8.91 -3.94
N MET A 25 7.41 8.06 -3.69
CA MET A 25 7.61 6.79 -4.39
C MET A 25 7.66 5.61 -3.42
N VAL A 26 6.85 4.59 -3.71
CA VAL A 26 6.68 3.39 -2.88
C VAL A 26 6.92 2.14 -3.72
N ASN A 27 7.49 1.13 -3.10
CA ASN A 27 7.60 -0.21 -3.66
C ASN A 27 7.51 -1.24 -2.54
N THR A 28 7.36 -2.51 -2.90
CA THR A 28 7.25 -3.61 -1.93
C THR A 28 8.42 -3.63 -0.95
N LYS A 29 9.64 -3.30 -1.40
CA LYS A 29 10.84 -3.28 -0.56
C LYS A 29 10.78 -2.18 0.50
N ARG A 30 10.30 -0.98 0.15
CA ARG A 30 10.14 0.15 1.07
C ARG A 30 9.07 -0.16 2.13
N ILE A 31 7.89 -0.61 1.72
CA ILE A 31 6.81 -0.98 2.66
C ILE A 31 7.26 -2.11 3.60
N ARG A 32 7.94 -3.14 3.06
CA ARG A 32 8.50 -4.23 3.87
C ARG A 32 9.46 -3.72 4.95
N ARG A 33 10.37 -2.80 4.59
CA ARG A 33 11.33 -2.20 5.54
C ARG A 33 10.60 -1.38 6.60
N TYR A 34 9.59 -0.60 6.20
CA TYR A 34 8.80 0.21 7.11
C TYR A 34 8.07 -0.66 8.14
N ASN A 35 7.45 -1.76 7.69
CA ASN A 35 6.73 -2.69 8.54
C ASN A 35 7.63 -3.70 9.27
N LYS A 36 8.97 -3.54 9.20
CA LYS A 36 9.98 -4.42 9.82
C LYS A 36 9.78 -5.91 9.48
N ILE A 37 9.29 -6.21 8.27
CA ILE A 37 9.02 -7.59 7.83
C ILE A 37 10.32 -8.24 7.36
N LYS A 38 10.65 -9.42 7.92
CA LYS A 38 11.81 -10.21 7.49
C LYS A 38 11.71 -10.58 6.00
N PRO A 39 12.82 -10.54 5.23
CA PRO A 39 12.81 -10.89 3.81
C PRO A 39 12.42 -12.36 3.56
N SER A 40 12.60 -13.24 4.55
CA SER A 40 12.16 -14.64 4.53
C SER A 40 10.64 -14.81 4.66
N ASN A 41 9.91 -13.79 5.12
CA ASN A 41 8.45 -13.86 5.23
C ASN A 41 7.80 -13.58 3.86
N ARG A 42 7.85 -14.58 2.98
CA ARG A 42 7.33 -14.50 1.62
C ARG A 42 5.83 -14.22 1.58
N SER A 43 5.06 -14.76 2.52
CA SER A 43 3.61 -14.53 2.62
C SER A 43 3.30 -13.05 2.82
N LYS A 44 3.90 -12.39 3.82
CA LYS A 44 3.68 -10.95 4.05
C LYS A 44 4.15 -10.09 2.88
N ILE A 45 5.26 -10.46 2.23
CA ILE A 45 5.73 -9.76 1.03
C ILE A 45 4.71 -9.87 -0.10
N ASN A 46 4.11 -11.05 -0.30
CA ASN A 46 3.06 -11.25 -1.29
C ASN A 46 1.80 -10.45 -0.96
N PHE A 47 1.42 -10.36 0.32
CA PHE A 47 0.31 -9.51 0.74
C PHE A 47 0.56 -8.03 0.45
N ILE A 48 1.76 -7.51 0.74
CA ILE A 48 2.12 -6.13 0.37
C ILE A 48 1.99 -5.94 -1.14
N TRP A 49 2.49 -6.88 -1.94
CA TRP A 49 2.40 -6.79 -3.40
C TRP A 49 0.94 -6.72 -3.87
N ARG A 50 0.08 -7.60 -3.35
CA ARG A 50 -1.37 -7.59 -3.63
C ARG A 50 -2.04 -6.30 -3.18
N SER A 51 -1.68 -5.77 -2.00
CA SER A 51 -2.21 -4.50 -1.50
C SER A 51 -1.78 -3.32 -2.36
N LEU A 52 -0.52 -3.27 -2.82
CA LEU A 52 -0.06 -2.20 -3.72
C LEU A 52 -0.76 -2.24 -5.07
N ALA A 53 -0.94 -3.43 -5.66
CA ALA A 53 -1.70 -3.59 -6.90
C ALA A 53 -3.18 -3.15 -6.72
N PHE A 54 -3.81 -3.55 -5.61
CA PHE A 54 -5.16 -3.11 -5.29
C PHE A 54 -5.27 -1.58 -5.12
N LEU A 55 -4.29 -0.94 -4.48
CA LEU A 55 -4.26 0.51 -4.31
C LEU A 55 -4.03 1.26 -5.64
N GLU A 56 -3.28 0.66 -6.56
CA GLU A 56 -3.14 1.13 -7.94
C GLU A 56 -4.49 1.07 -8.68
N GLU A 57 -5.18 -0.07 -8.63
CA GLU A 57 -6.51 -0.24 -9.24
C GLU A 57 -7.54 0.75 -8.70
N ASN A 58 -7.46 1.10 -7.41
CA ASN A 58 -8.33 2.08 -6.76
C ASN A 58 -7.85 3.55 -6.94
N GLY A 59 -6.83 3.79 -7.77
CA GLY A 59 -6.37 5.14 -8.11
C GLY A 59 -5.64 5.87 -6.98
N VAL A 60 -5.25 5.20 -5.90
CA VAL A 60 -4.43 5.76 -4.80
C VAL A 60 -2.97 5.86 -5.22
N LEU A 61 -2.52 4.85 -5.97
CA LEU A 61 -1.17 4.74 -6.50
C LEU A 61 -1.21 4.79 -8.02
N GLU A 62 -0.11 5.25 -8.61
CA GLU A 62 0.10 5.25 -10.05
C GLU A 62 1.39 4.51 -10.36
N MET A 63 1.40 3.64 -11.37
CA MET A 63 2.61 2.92 -11.74
C MET A 63 3.65 3.88 -12.30
N ASN A 64 4.83 3.91 -11.69
CA ASN A 64 5.96 4.72 -12.15
C ASN A 64 6.92 3.85 -12.98
N GLY A 65 6.48 3.50 -14.18
CA GLY A 65 7.23 2.70 -15.16
C GLY A 65 7.12 1.18 -14.99
N SER A 66 7.62 0.44 -15.99
CA SER A 66 7.40 -1.00 -16.15
C SER A 66 8.49 -1.90 -15.53
N ILE A 67 9.47 -1.32 -14.82
CA ILE A 67 10.68 -2.05 -14.43
C ILE A 67 10.43 -2.83 -13.13
N SER A 68 10.85 -4.10 -13.11
CA SER A 68 10.86 -4.94 -11.90
C SER A 68 12.00 -4.50 -10.97
N PRO A 69 11.73 -4.22 -9.68
CA PRO A 69 10.45 -4.34 -8.99
C PRO A 69 9.51 -3.15 -9.23
N ARG A 70 8.21 -3.44 -9.39
CA ARG A 70 7.15 -2.44 -9.59
C ARG A 70 7.29 -1.31 -8.58
N CYS A 71 7.38 -0.09 -9.10
CA CYS A 71 7.43 1.12 -8.31
C CYS A 71 6.18 1.94 -8.58
N TYR A 72 5.65 2.53 -7.52
CA TYR A 72 4.41 3.26 -7.52
C TYR A 72 4.68 4.69 -7.07
N LYS A 73 4.10 5.65 -7.77
CA LYS A 73 4.01 7.03 -7.36
C LYS A 73 2.72 7.21 -6.54
N ILE A 74 2.82 7.91 -5.42
CA ILE A 74 1.66 8.31 -4.65
C ILE A 74 1.00 9.48 -5.39
N LYS A 75 -0.27 9.35 -5.77
CA LYS A 75 -0.98 10.40 -6.53
C LYS A 75 -1.19 11.66 -5.72
N HIS A 76 -1.46 11.51 -4.42
CA HIS A 76 -1.73 12.61 -3.51
C HIS A 76 -0.62 12.73 -2.47
N ASN A 77 -0.01 13.91 -2.35
CA ASN A 77 0.92 14.22 -1.26
C ASN A 77 0.22 14.48 0.09
N SER A 78 -1.11 14.33 0.14
CA SER A 78 -1.89 14.42 1.37
C SER A 78 -2.07 13.04 2.00
N LYS A 79 -2.15 13.00 3.34
CA LYS A 79 -2.47 11.78 4.07
C LYS A 79 -3.76 11.15 3.56
N ILE A 80 -3.72 9.85 3.35
CA ILE A 80 -4.88 9.05 2.98
C ILE A 80 -5.69 8.81 4.26
N ASN A 81 -6.97 9.17 4.26
CA ASN A 81 -7.89 8.82 5.34
C ASN A 81 -8.20 7.32 5.26
N ILE A 82 -7.50 6.53 6.07
CA ILE A 82 -7.53 5.07 6.02
C ILE A 82 -8.93 4.54 6.36
N GLU A 83 -9.59 5.10 7.38
CA GLU A 83 -10.92 4.63 7.80
C GLU A 83 -11.97 4.88 6.72
N GLU A 84 -11.93 6.05 6.09
CA GLU A 84 -12.84 6.38 4.99
C GLU A 84 -12.61 5.47 3.77
N PHE A 85 -11.35 5.21 3.43
CA PHE A 85 -10.99 4.35 2.30
C PHE A 85 -11.41 2.89 2.55
N ILE A 86 -11.12 2.35 3.73
CA ILE A 86 -11.55 0.98 4.11
C ILE A 86 -13.09 0.90 4.15
N GLY A 87 -13.77 1.93 4.69
CA GLY A 87 -15.23 1.99 4.73
C GLY A 87 -15.88 2.04 3.34
N LYS A 88 -15.23 2.66 2.34
CA LYS A 88 -15.68 2.62 0.94
C LYS A 88 -15.57 1.21 0.36
N ILE A 89 -14.45 0.53 0.57
CA ILE A 89 -14.22 -0.84 0.08
C ILE A 89 -15.17 -1.86 0.72
N GLU A 90 -15.42 -1.73 2.03
CA GLU A 90 -16.36 -2.60 2.73
C GLU A 90 -17.80 -2.44 2.21
N LYS A 91 -18.17 -1.24 1.74
CA LYS A 91 -19.47 -0.98 1.12
C LYS A 91 -19.57 -1.56 -0.29
N GLU A 92 -18.52 -1.43 -1.10
CA GLU A 92 -18.50 -1.96 -2.48
C GLU A 92 -18.50 -3.49 -2.55
N ARG A 93 -18.09 -4.17 -1.47
CA ARG A 93 -18.11 -5.63 -1.36
C ARG A 93 -19.43 -6.22 -0.85
N LYS A 94 -20.36 -5.38 -0.38
CA LYS A 94 -21.66 -5.79 0.15
C LYS A 94 -22.74 -5.70 -0.92
#